data_AF-A0A3D5THE1-F1
#
_entry.id   AF-A0A3D5THE1-F1
#
_cell.length_a   1.000
_cell.length_b   1.000
_cell.length_c   1.000
_cell.angle_alpha   90.00
_cell.angle_beta   90.00
_cell.angle_gamma   90.00
#
_symmetry.space_group_name_H-M   'P 1'
#
loop_
_entity.id
_entity.type
_entity.pdbx_description
1 polymer ?
#
loop_
_entity_poly.entity_id
_entity_poly.type
_entity_poly.pdbx_seq_one_letter_code
_entity_poly.pdbx_strand_id
1 'polypeptide(L)'
;MAFFDELGKKAQAYAGVAVDKAKDLAGTASEKAKTAAETAKVNMAIMMEQRELDKNYKAIGEWFVSEYAEEIPEAVKDVVEAVNASKAKIAELEASKPQKEEPIAEEEPAERVCPVCGVAANSKFCPECGAPMGEPKE
;
A
#
# COMPACT_ATOMS: atom_id res chain seq x y z
N MET A 1 48.65 -52.97 -7.96
CA MET A 1 48.42 -51.61 -7.41
C MET A 1 48.00 -50.58 -8.47
N ALA A 2 48.45 -50.66 -9.73
CA ALA A 2 48.14 -49.64 -10.75
C ALA A 2 46.65 -49.48 -11.15
N PHE A 3 45.83 -50.52 -11.05
CA PHE A 3 44.41 -50.48 -11.46
C PHE A 3 43.56 -49.55 -10.58
N PHE A 4 43.79 -49.54 -9.26
CA PHE A 4 43.04 -48.69 -8.32
C PHE A 4 43.44 -47.22 -8.43
N ASP A 5 44.71 -46.93 -8.72
CA ASP A 5 45.17 -45.56 -8.97
C ASP A 5 44.56 -44.97 -10.25
N GLU A 6 44.39 -45.78 -11.31
CA GLU A 6 43.75 -45.33 -12.54
C GLU A 6 42.24 -45.09 -12.35
N LEU A 7 41.58 -45.94 -11.55
CA LEU A 7 40.18 -45.79 -11.19
C LEU A 7 39.96 -44.53 -10.31
N GLY A 8 40.85 -44.28 -9.35
CA GLY A 8 40.85 -43.08 -8.51
C GLY A 8 41.05 -41.80 -9.31
N LYS A 9 41.97 -41.78 -10.28
CA LYS A 9 42.17 -40.64 -11.20
C LYS A 9 40.94 -40.36 -12.07
N LYS A 10 40.29 -41.41 -12.59
CA LYS A 10 39.04 -41.27 -13.36
C LYS A 10 37.88 -40.76 -12.50
N ALA A 11 37.76 -41.24 -11.26
CA ALA A 11 36.77 -40.75 -10.31
C ALA A 11 37.00 -39.28 -9.92
N GLN A 12 38.25 -38.88 -9.70
CA GLN A 12 38.61 -37.48 -9.40
C GLN A 12 38.34 -36.55 -10.59
N ALA A 13 38.65 -36.98 -11.81
CA ALA A 13 38.34 -36.21 -13.02
C ALA A 13 36.82 -36.03 -13.19
N TYR A 14 36.04 -37.09 -12.98
CA TYR A 14 34.58 -37.03 -13.06
C TYR A 14 33.97 -36.15 -11.96
N ALA A 15 34.52 -36.21 -10.73
CA ALA A 15 34.14 -35.33 -9.64
C ALA A 15 34.47 -33.86 -9.95
N GLY A 16 35.63 -33.57 -10.54
CA GLY A 16 36.01 -32.23 -10.99
C GLY A 16 35.02 -31.67 -12.02
N VAL A 17 34.70 -32.45 -13.05
CA VAL A 17 33.71 -32.07 -14.08
C VAL A 17 32.32 -31.81 -13.48
N ALA A 18 31.89 -32.61 -12.50
CA ALA A 18 30.62 -32.40 -11.83
C ALA A 18 30.61 -31.11 -10.99
N VAL A 19 31.71 -30.80 -10.30
CA VAL A 19 31.88 -29.57 -9.52
C VAL A 19 31.93 -28.34 -10.41
N ASP A 20 32.69 -28.38 -11.50
CA ASP A 20 32.79 -27.27 -12.46
C ASP A 20 31.41 -26.98 -13.09
N LYS A 21 30.68 -28.02 -13.50
CA LYS A 21 29.33 -27.87 -14.03
C LYS A 21 28.33 -27.33 -13.00
N ALA A 22 28.44 -27.75 -11.73
CA ALA A 22 27.62 -27.21 -10.66
C ALA A 22 27.91 -25.72 -10.41
N LYS A 23 29.19 -25.31 -10.49
CA LYS A 23 29.62 -23.92 -10.34
C LYS A 23 29.13 -23.05 -11.49
N ASP A 24 29.19 -23.52 -12.73
CA ASP A 24 28.69 -22.79 -13.89
C ASP A 24 27.16 -22.62 -13.84
N LEU A 25 26.43 -23.66 -13.43
CA LEU A 25 24.99 -23.57 -13.22
C LEU A 25 24.61 -22.62 -12.08
N ALA A 26 25.35 -22.65 -10.96
CA ALA A 26 25.15 -21.71 -9.87
C ALA A 26 25.48 -20.26 -10.27
N GLY A 27 26.56 -20.04 -11.03
CA GLY A 27 26.95 -18.74 -11.55
C GLY A 27 25.89 -18.16 -12.49
N THR A 28 25.43 -18.94 -13.46
CA THR A 28 24.39 -18.52 -14.41
C THR A 28 23.03 -18.29 -13.74
N ALA A 29 22.67 -19.08 -12.72
CA ALA A 29 21.47 -18.85 -11.93
C ALA A 29 21.57 -17.55 -11.10
N SER A 30 22.74 -17.29 -10.49
CA SER A 30 22.98 -16.08 -9.71
C SER A 30 22.94 -14.83 -10.58
N GLU A 31 23.58 -14.85 -11.76
CA GLU A 31 23.52 -13.73 -12.71
C GLU A 31 22.09 -13.45 -13.17
N LYS A 32 21.31 -14.49 -13.53
CA LYS A 32 19.90 -14.34 -13.90
C LYS A 32 19.05 -13.79 -12.76
N ALA A 33 19.30 -14.23 -11.53
CA ALA A 33 18.61 -13.70 -10.36
C ALA A 33 18.93 -12.22 -10.14
N LYS A 34 20.20 -11.83 -10.30
CA LYS A 34 20.63 -10.43 -10.21
C LYS A 34 19.99 -9.57 -11.29
N THR A 35 20.01 -9.98 -12.54
CA THR A 35 19.38 -9.23 -13.64
C THR A 35 17.87 -9.12 -13.45
N ALA A 36 17.20 -10.18 -12.98
CA ALA A 36 15.79 -10.14 -12.67
C ALA A 36 15.47 -9.15 -11.53
N ALA A 37 16.29 -9.13 -10.47
CA ALA A 37 16.14 -8.19 -9.36
C ALA A 37 16.38 -6.73 -9.80
N GLU A 38 17.41 -6.47 -10.61
CA GLU A 38 17.67 -5.15 -11.18
C GLU A 38 16.51 -4.69 -12.08
N THR A 39 15.99 -5.59 -12.92
CA THR A 39 14.82 -5.32 -13.78
C THR A 39 13.58 -5.00 -12.94
N ALA A 40 13.31 -5.78 -11.88
CA ALA A 40 12.19 -5.52 -10.98
C ALA A 40 12.32 -4.16 -10.29
N LYS A 41 13.53 -3.78 -9.87
CA LYS A 41 13.80 -2.47 -9.27
C LYS A 41 13.54 -1.33 -10.25
N VAL A 42 13.99 -1.46 -11.49
CA VAL A 42 13.74 -0.46 -12.55
C VAL A 42 12.25 -0.37 -12.85
N ASN A 43 11.55 -1.50 -12.98
CA ASN A 43 10.10 -1.51 -13.23
C ASN A 43 9.32 -0.86 -12.09
N MET A 44 9.72 -1.09 -10.82
CA MET A 44 9.11 -0.40 -9.69
C MET A 44 9.32 1.11 -9.75
N ALA A 45 10.54 1.56 -10.09
CA ALA A 45 10.82 2.98 -10.27
C ALA A 45 9.96 3.59 -11.40
N ILE A 46 9.83 2.90 -12.53
CA ILE A 46 8.96 3.31 -13.64
C ILE A 46 7.50 3.45 -13.18
N MET A 47 6.97 2.47 -12.43
CA MET A 47 5.60 2.55 -11.92
C MET A 47 5.39 3.71 -10.95
N MET A 48 6.39 4.00 -10.09
CA MET A 48 6.32 5.15 -9.19
C MET A 48 6.30 6.47 -9.96
N GLU A 49 7.16 6.63 -10.96
CA GLU A 49 7.18 7.82 -11.82
C GLU A 49 5.91 7.96 -12.65
N GLN A 50 5.36 6.87 -13.20
CA GLN A 50 4.06 6.88 -13.90
C GLN A 50 2.94 7.37 -12.97
N ARG A 51 2.94 6.92 -11.71
CA ARG A 51 1.96 7.37 -10.72
C ARG A 51 2.10 8.86 -10.40
N GLU A 52 3.32 9.37 -10.28
CA GLU A 52 3.54 10.81 -10.05
C GLU A 52 3.18 11.63 -11.29
N LEU A 53 3.51 11.14 -12.49
CA LEU A 53 3.11 11.73 -13.75
C LEU A 53 1.59 11.89 -13.84
N ASP A 54 0.83 10.83 -13.55
CA ASP A 54 -0.63 10.83 -13.59
C ASP A 54 -1.22 11.81 -12.56
N LYS A 55 -0.67 11.87 -11.34
CA LYS A 55 -1.07 12.85 -10.32
C LYS A 55 -0.83 14.28 -10.80
N ASN A 56 0.33 14.55 -11.39
CA ASN A 56 0.67 15.88 -11.87
C ASN A 56 -0.23 16.30 -13.03
N TYR A 57 -0.48 15.43 -14.00
CA TYR A 57 -1.41 15.72 -15.09
C TYR A 57 -2.83 15.92 -14.60
N LYS A 58 -3.29 15.11 -13.63
CA LYS A 58 -4.59 15.31 -12.99
C LYS A 58 -4.67 16.67 -12.31
N ALA A 59 -3.67 17.05 -11.51
CA ALA A 59 -3.63 18.34 -10.83
C ALA A 59 -3.66 19.52 -11.82
N ILE A 60 -2.92 19.42 -12.92
CA ILE A 60 -2.94 20.41 -14.01
C ILE A 60 -4.34 20.50 -14.63
N GLY A 61 -4.97 19.37 -14.94
CA GLY A 61 -6.32 19.34 -15.51
C GLY A 61 -7.39 19.89 -14.56
N GLU A 62 -7.29 19.58 -13.27
CA GLU A 62 -8.18 20.13 -12.24
C GLU A 62 -8.04 21.64 -12.15
N TRP A 63 -6.81 22.14 -12.08
CA TRP A 63 -6.50 23.57 -12.09
C TRP A 63 -7.01 24.26 -13.36
N PHE A 64 -6.83 23.63 -14.52
CA PHE A 64 -7.31 24.17 -15.79
C PHE A 64 -8.83 24.33 -15.81
N VAL A 65 -9.57 23.30 -15.39
CA VAL A 65 -11.04 23.36 -15.34
C VAL A 65 -11.54 24.36 -14.29
N SER A 66 -10.80 24.60 -13.21
CA SER A 66 -11.19 25.60 -12.20
C SER A 66 -10.90 27.03 -12.62
N GLU A 67 -9.76 27.30 -13.26
CA GLU A 67 -9.36 28.67 -13.63
C GLU A 67 -9.90 29.12 -14.99
N TYR A 68 -9.99 28.22 -15.97
CA TYR A 68 -10.37 28.54 -17.35
C TYR A 68 -11.78 28.06 -17.71
N ALA A 69 -12.69 28.01 -16.73
CA ALA A 69 -14.06 27.55 -16.94
C ALA A 69 -14.82 28.32 -18.03
N GLU A 70 -14.48 29.59 -18.26
CA GLU A 70 -15.17 30.47 -19.23
C GLU A 70 -14.51 30.48 -20.62
N GLU A 71 -13.24 30.12 -20.74
CA GLU A 71 -12.46 30.16 -21.99
C GLU A 71 -11.79 28.81 -22.29
N ILE A 72 -12.61 27.78 -22.47
CA ILE A 72 -12.13 26.43 -22.78
C ILE A 72 -11.82 26.33 -24.30
N PRO A 73 -10.60 25.94 -24.71
CA PRO A 73 -10.27 25.69 -26.11
C PRO A 73 -11.15 24.59 -26.71
N GLU A 74 -11.57 24.78 -27.96
CA GLU A 74 -12.45 23.84 -28.67
C GLU A 74 -11.89 22.40 -28.69
N ALA A 75 -10.57 22.25 -28.77
CA ALA A 75 -9.89 20.95 -28.80
C ALA A 75 -10.08 20.10 -27.53
N VAL A 76 -10.39 20.71 -26.38
CA VAL A 76 -10.56 20.00 -25.10
C VAL A 76 -11.96 20.17 -24.51
N LYS A 77 -12.86 20.87 -25.21
CA LYS A 77 -14.20 21.19 -24.75
C LYS A 77 -14.99 19.94 -24.36
N ASP A 78 -15.02 18.94 -25.23
CA ASP A 78 -15.74 17.69 -25.00
C ASP A 78 -15.25 16.95 -23.75
N VAL A 79 -13.94 16.98 -23.49
CA VAL A 79 -13.33 16.34 -22.32
C VAL A 79 -13.70 17.09 -21.04
N VAL A 80 -13.69 18.42 -21.08
CA VAL A 80 -14.09 19.24 -19.92
C VAL A 80 -15.58 19.08 -19.61
N GLU A 81 -16.44 19.04 -20.64
CA GLU A 81 -17.86 18.75 -20.46
C GLU A 81 -18.08 17.37 -19.82
N ALA A 82 -17.35 16.33 -20.26
CA ALA A 82 -17.41 15.00 -19.66
C ALA A 82 -16.92 14.98 -18.20
N VAL A 83 -15.88 15.75 -17.87
CA VAL A 83 -15.40 15.93 -16.48
C VAL A 83 -16.47 16.59 -15.62
N ASN A 84 -17.11 17.66 -16.11
CA ASN A 84 -18.16 18.36 -15.38
C ASN A 84 -19.42 17.49 -15.20
N ALA A 85 -19.82 16.75 -16.23
CA ALA A 85 -20.91 15.77 -16.13
C ALA A 85 -20.60 14.67 -15.10
N SER A 86 -19.35 14.20 -15.06
CA SER A 86 -18.91 13.22 -14.06
C SER A 86 -18.92 13.80 -12.64
N LYS A 87 -18.48 15.05 -12.45
CA LYS A 87 -18.56 15.76 -11.16
C LYS A 87 -20.00 15.91 -10.68
N ALA A 88 -20.92 16.29 -11.58
CA ALA A 88 -22.35 16.39 -11.26
C ALA A 88 -22.93 15.04 -10.84
N LYS A 89 -22.63 13.97 -11.60
CA LYS A 89 -23.06 12.61 -11.27
C LYS A 89 -22.48 12.11 -9.94
N ILE A 90 -21.23 12.45 -9.61
CA ILE A 90 -20.63 12.13 -8.32
C ILE A 90 -21.40 12.86 -7.20
N ALA A 91 -21.70 14.15 -7.36
CA ALA A 91 -22.47 14.90 -6.38
C ALA A 91 -23.89 14.32 -6.18
N GLU A 92 -24.56 13.91 -7.26
CA GLU A 92 -25.85 13.21 -7.18
C GLU A 92 -25.73 11.87 -6.43
N LEU A 93 -24.73 11.06 -6.78
CA LEU A 93 -24.47 9.79 -6.11
C LEU A 93 -24.15 9.99 -4.63
N GLU A 94 -23.35 11.01 -4.28
CA GLU A 94 -23.02 11.37 -2.90
C GLU A 94 -24.24 11.87 -2.11
N ALA A 95 -25.11 12.68 -2.72
CA ALA A 95 -26.36 13.11 -2.11
C ALA A 95 -27.36 11.95 -1.94
N SER A 96 -27.29 10.94 -2.81
CA SER A 96 -28.11 9.71 -2.73
C SER A 96 -27.55 8.65 -1.79
N LYS A 97 -26.30 8.79 -1.31
CA LYS A 97 -25.79 7.92 -0.26
C LYS A 97 -26.71 8.13 0.94
N PRO A 98 -27.24 7.05 1.54
CA PRO A 98 -27.93 7.22 2.81
C PRO A 98 -26.97 7.96 3.71
N GLN A 99 -27.41 9.09 4.28
CA GLN A 99 -26.72 9.70 5.39
C GLN A 99 -26.67 8.62 6.46
N LYS A 100 -25.58 7.84 6.47
CA LYS A 100 -25.08 7.32 7.71
C LYS A 100 -24.69 8.61 8.43
N GLU A 101 -25.66 9.19 9.11
CA GLU A 101 -25.44 9.63 10.47
C GLU A 101 -24.64 8.49 11.10
N GLU A 102 -23.31 8.54 10.93
CA GLU A 102 -22.49 8.21 12.07
C GLU A 102 -23.14 9.05 13.16
N PRO A 103 -23.71 8.44 14.21
CA PRO A 103 -23.89 9.22 15.40
C PRO A 103 -22.46 9.67 15.68
N ILE A 104 -22.17 10.94 15.38
CA ILE A 104 -21.30 11.71 16.23
C ILE A 104 -21.98 11.52 17.57
N ALA A 105 -21.55 10.48 18.27
CA ALA A 105 -21.87 10.25 19.64
C ALA A 105 -21.15 11.39 20.38
N GLU A 106 -21.73 12.58 20.30
CA GLU A 106 -21.86 13.47 21.44
C GLU A 106 -22.83 12.80 22.44
N GLU A 107 -22.56 11.54 22.80
CA GLU A 107 -22.74 11.13 24.16
C GLU A 107 -21.40 11.44 24.79
N GLU A 108 -21.28 12.63 25.40
CA GLU A 108 -20.33 12.80 26.49
C GLU A 108 -20.54 11.59 27.41
N PRO A 109 -19.61 10.63 27.49
CA PRO A 109 -19.81 9.51 28.38
C PRO A 109 -19.74 10.08 29.79
N ALA A 110 -20.90 10.22 30.42
CA ALA A 110 -21.07 10.83 31.74
C ALA A 110 -19.91 10.42 32.66
N GLU A 111 -19.07 11.38 33.02
CA GLU A 111 -17.88 11.14 33.83
C GLU A 111 -18.29 10.41 35.11
N ARG A 112 -17.79 9.18 35.29
CA ARG A 112 -18.07 8.40 36.50
C ARG A 112 -16.92 8.58 37.45
N VAL A 113 -17.25 8.92 38.69
CA VAL A 113 -16.28 8.99 39.78
C VAL A 113 -15.96 7.58 40.27
N CYS A 114 -14.68 7.23 40.27
CA CYS A 114 -14.24 5.92 40.75
C CYS A 114 -14.58 5.78 42.25
N PRO A 115 -15.29 4.71 42.68
CA PRO A 115 -15.66 4.53 44.08
C PRO A 115 -14.46 4.23 45.00
N VAL A 116 -13.28 3.93 44.44
CA VAL A 116 -12.08 3.57 45.21
C VAL A 116 -11.13 4.75 45.38
N CYS A 117 -10.84 5.49 44.30
CA CYS A 117 -9.86 6.59 44.33
C CYS A 117 -10.45 7.97 43.99
N GLY A 118 -11.73 8.06 43.64
CA GLY A 118 -12.40 9.33 43.35
C GLY A 118 -12.06 9.96 42.00
N VAL A 119 -11.29 9.30 41.14
CA VAL A 119 -10.94 9.83 39.81
C VAL A 119 -12.13 9.71 38.86
N ALA A 120 -12.45 10.81 38.19
CA ALA A 120 -13.46 10.86 37.13
C ALA A 120 -12.89 10.25 35.85
N ALA A 121 -13.55 9.21 35.35
CA ALA A 121 -13.16 8.57 34.09
C ALA A 121 -14.40 8.00 33.38
N ASN A 122 -14.31 7.90 32.06
CA ASN A 122 -15.36 7.38 31.18
C ASN A 122 -15.09 5.94 30.71
N SER A 123 -14.07 5.28 31.26
CA SER A 123 -13.67 3.91 30.92
C SER A 123 -14.33 2.87 31.83
N LYS A 124 -14.44 1.62 31.35
CA LYS A 124 -14.95 0.47 32.13
C LYS A 124 -14.13 0.18 33.40
N PHE A 125 -12.87 0.60 33.42
CA PHE A 125 -11.95 0.47 34.57
C PHE A 125 -11.28 1.81 34.84
N CYS A 126 -11.04 2.14 36.11
CA CYS A 126 -10.37 3.37 36.48
C CYS A 126 -8.90 3.36 35.97
N PRO A 127 -8.43 4.42 35.30
CA PRO A 127 -7.07 4.49 34.78
C PRO A 127 -6.00 4.58 35.88
N GLU A 128 -6.35 5.05 37.08
CA GLU A 128 -5.40 5.22 38.19
C GLU A 128 -5.31 4.01 39.12
N CYS A 129 -6.44 3.39 39.47
CA CYS A 129 -6.45 2.29 40.45
C CYS A 129 -6.91 0.94 39.87
N GLY A 130 -7.33 0.90 38.60
CA GLY A 130 -7.78 -0.33 37.92
C GLY A 130 -9.13 -0.88 38.40
N ALA A 131 -9.83 -0.18 39.31
CA ALA A 131 -11.12 -0.65 39.82
C ALA A 131 -12.19 -0.67 38.71
N PRO A 132 -13.03 -1.71 38.65
CA PRO A 132 -14.15 -1.76 37.70
C PRO A 132 -15.15 -0.64 38.02
N MET A 133 -15.39 0.22 37.03
CA MET A 133 -16.38 1.27 37.11
C MET A 133 -17.71 0.63 36.74
N GLY A 134 -18.60 0.43 37.73
CA GLY A 134 -19.85 -0.32 37.57
C GLY A 134 -20.62 0.06 36.29
N GLU A 135 -21.17 -0.94 35.60
CA GLU A 135 -21.81 -0.80 34.29
C GLU A 135 -22.97 0.22 34.32
N PRO A 136 -23.24 0.93 33.20
CA PRO A 136 -24.42 1.79 33.12
C PRO A 136 -25.66 0.93 33.40
N LYS A 137 -26.47 1.32 34.38
CA LYS A 137 -27.87 0.88 34.40
C LYS A 137 -28.55 1.54 33.20
N GLU A 138 -29.12 0.72 32.32
CA GLU A 138 -30.05 1.12 31.26
C GLU A 138 -31.22 1.95 31.82
#